data_AF-A0A2N6K7M6-F1
#
_entry.id   AF-A0A2N6K7M6-F1
#
_cell.length_a   1.000
_cell.length_b   1.000
_cell.length_c   1.000
_cell.angle_alpha   90.00
_cell.angle_beta   90.00
_cell.angle_gamma   90.00
#
_symmetry.space_group_name_H-M   'P 1'
#
loop_
_entity.id
_entity.type
_entity.pdbx_description
1 polymer ?
#
loop_
_entity_poly.entity_id
_entity_poly.type
_entity_poly.pdbx_seq_one_letter_code
_entity_poly.pdbx_strand_id
1 'polypeptide(L)'
;MTTITLQLSPELEQKLRESIARHDAQSIRQLLADAFAPTVEVLLGQKTDTEIHDDEFEIIADQLADDFAACVGSDALPLSDYAVSREGIYEEHP
;
A
#
# COMPACT_ATOMS: atom_id res chain seq x y z
N MET A 1 1.53 -25.29 -0.83
CA MET A 1 2.49 -24.96 -1.91
C MET A 1 1.81 -23.97 -2.82
N THR A 2 2.29 -22.74 -2.84
CA THR A 2 1.78 -21.68 -3.72
C THR A 2 2.48 -21.80 -5.07
N THR A 3 1.73 -22.08 -6.13
CA THR A 3 2.23 -22.16 -7.51
C THR A 3 1.86 -20.87 -8.22
N ILE A 4 2.86 -20.17 -8.75
CA ILE A 4 2.66 -18.93 -9.52
C ILE A 4 3.00 -19.24 -10.98
N THR A 5 2.04 -19.02 -11.87
CA THR A 5 2.19 -19.26 -13.31
C THR A 5 2.70 -18.00 -13.98
N LEU A 6 3.95 -18.00 -14.45
CA LEU A 6 4.55 -16.86 -15.13
C LEU A 6 4.50 -17.07 -16.64
N GLN A 7 3.90 -16.14 -17.36
CA GLN A 7 3.97 -16.09 -18.83
C GLN A 7 5.24 -15.36 -19.23
N LEU A 8 6.20 -16.10 -19.79
CA LEU A 8 7.46 -15.53 -20.29
C LEU A 8 7.34 -15.20 -21.77
N SER A 9 7.92 -14.07 -22.19
CA SER A 9 8.10 -13.77 -23.60
C SER A 9 9.11 -14.76 -24.23
N PRO A 10 9.02 -15.03 -25.55
CA PRO A 10 9.93 -15.97 -26.22
C PRO A 10 11.41 -15.57 -26.08
N GLU A 11 11.69 -14.27 -25.99
CA GLU A 11 13.03 -13.71 -25.80
C GLU A 11 13.60 -14.00 -24.40
N LEU A 12 12.77 -13.90 -23.36
CA LEU A 12 13.15 -14.23 -21.98
C LEU A 12 13.31 -15.73 -21.79
N GLU A 13 12.45 -16.54 -22.42
CA GLU A 13 12.56 -17.99 -22.40
C GLU A 13 13.87 -18.47 -23.05
N GLN A 14 14.28 -17.83 -24.15
CA GLN A 14 15.55 -18.14 -24.82
C GLN A 14 16.75 -17.81 -23.92
N LYS A 15 16.77 -16.64 -23.29
CA LYS A 15 17.83 -16.27 -22.34
C LYS A 15 17.85 -17.17 -21.11
N LEU A 16 16.69 -17.57 -20.60
CA LEU A 16 16.58 -18.52 -19.48
C LEU A 16 17.19 -19.88 -19.85
N ARG A 17 16.87 -20.42 -21.04
CA ARG A 17 17.48 -21.66 -21.54
C ARG A 17 18.99 -21.55 -21.67
N GLU A 18 19.50 -20.43 -22.16
CA GLU A 18 20.94 -20.18 -22.30
C GLU A 18 21.64 -20.11 -20.94
N SER A 19 21.04 -19.45 -19.94
CA SER A 19 21.57 -19.39 -18.57
C SER A 19 21.50 -20.74 -17.85
N ILE A 20 20.48 -21.56 -18.11
CA ILE A 20 20.39 -22.94 -17.62
C ILE A 20 21.51 -23.80 -18.22
N ALA A 21 21.74 -23.69 -19.54
CA ALA A 21 22.83 -24.40 -20.20
C ALA A 21 24.19 -24.03 -19.60
N ARG A 22 24.38 -22.75 -19.23
CA ARG A 22 25.59 -22.24 -18.56
C ARG A 22 25.66 -22.53 -17.05
N HIS A 23 24.64 -23.15 -16.46
CA HIS A 23 24.52 -23.39 -15.02
C HIS A 23 24.68 -22.13 -14.16
N ASP A 24 24.32 -20.97 -14.72
CA ASP A 24 24.47 -19.70 -14.04
C ASP A 24 23.21 -19.39 -13.23
N ALA A 25 23.22 -19.87 -11.98
CA ALA A 25 22.14 -19.66 -11.02
C ALA A 25 21.90 -18.18 -10.70
N GLN A 26 22.90 -17.31 -10.84
CA GLN A 26 22.77 -15.89 -10.55
C GLN A 26 22.04 -15.18 -11.68
N SER A 27 22.42 -15.45 -12.93
CA SER A 27 21.71 -14.96 -14.11
C SER A 27 20.25 -15.43 -14.14
N ILE A 28 19.97 -16.68 -13.77
CA ILE A 28 18.59 -17.20 -13.69
C ILE A 28 17.76 -16.42 -12.66
N ARG A 29 18.31 -16.19 -11.45
CA ARG A 29 17.58 -15.45 -10.41
C ARG A 29 17.28 -14.02 -10.84
N GLN A 30 18.25 -13.36 -11.45
CA GLN A 30 18.09 -11.97 -11.89
C GLN A 30 17.05 -11.86 -13.00
N LEU A 31 17.10 -12.77 -13.97
CA LEU A 31 16.14 -12.82 -15.08
C LEU A 31 14.71 -13.12 -14.61
N LEU A 32 14.56 -14.00 -13.60
CA LEU A 32 13.27 -14.23 -12.96
C LEU A 32 12.79 -13.00 -12.18
N ALA A 33 13.67 -12.37 -11.38
CA ALA A 33 13.31 -11.16 -10.62
C ALA A 33 12.82 -10.03 -11.54
N ASP A 34 13.53 -9.79 -12.64
CA ASP A 34 13.14 -8.79 -13.64
C ASP A 34 11.82 -9.13 -14.32
N ALA A 35 11.55 -10.41 -14.57
CA ALA A 35 10.28 -10.86 -15.14
C ALA A 35 9.10 -10.73 -14.16
N PHE A 36 9.36 -10.86 -12.85
CA PHE A 36 8.34 -10.70 -11.81
C PHE A 36 8.04 -9.24 -11.49
N ALA A 37 9.00 -8.32 -11.62
CA ALA A 37 8.84 -6.89 -11.31
C ALA A 37 7.54 -6.27 -11.88
N PRO A 38 7.22 -6.37 -13.18
CA PRO A 38 5.99 -5.79 -13.72
C PRO A 38 4.73 -6.47 -13.19
N THR A 39 4.76 -7.77 -12.91
CA THR A 39 3.61 -8.49 -12.35
C THR A 39 3.36 -8.07 -10.90
N VAL A 40 4.43 -7.87 -10.12
CA VAL A 40 4.34 -7.39 -8.73
C VAL A 40 3.87 -5.94 -8.69
N GLU A 41 4.35 -5.08 -9.58
CA GLU A 41 3.87 -3.69 -9.69
C GLU A 41 2.36 -3.63 -9.99
N VAL A 42 1.86 -4.45 -10.92
CA VAL A 42 0.42 -4.55 -11.20
C VAL A 42 -0.36 -5.02 -9.98
N LEU A 43 0.11 -6.06 -9.28
CA LEU A 43 -0.55 -6.57 -8.06
C LEU A 43 -0.54 -5.55 -6.92
N LEU A 44 0.53 -4.76 -6.78
CA LEU A 44 0.62 -3.71 -5.78
C LEU A 44 -0.28 -2.52 -6.15
N GLY A 45 -0.33 -2.13 -7.42
CA GLY A 45 -1.22 -1.08 -7.93
C GLY A 45 -2.71 -1.42 -7.74
N GLN A 46 -3.09 -2.69 -7.95
CA GLN A 46 -4.44 -3.18 -7.67
C GLN A 46 -4.83 -3.07 -6.19
N LYS A 47 -3.85 -3.11 -5.28
CA LYS A 47 -4.11 -2.99 -3.84
C LYS A 47 -4.25 -1.52 -3.40
N THR A 48 -3.66 -0.59 -4.15
CA THR A 48 -3.82 0.85 -3.91
C THR A 48 -5.08 1.43 -4.54
N ASP A 49 -5.74 0.70 -5.44
CA ASP A 49 -7.06 1.00 -6.00
C ASP A 49 -8.21 0.69 -5.02
N THR A 50 -7.95 0.85 -3.71
CA THR A 50 -9.06 1.14 -2.80
C THR A 50 -9.32 2.64 -2.96
N GLU A 51 -9.91 3.03 -4.10
CA GLU A 51 -10.71 4.25 -4.13
C GLU A 51 -11.75 4.04 -3.04
N ILE A 52 -11.49 4.61 -1.85
CA ILE A 52 -12.54 4.74 -0.85
C ILE A 52 -13.59 5.58 -1.56
N HIS A 53 -14.68 4.94 -1.98
CA HIS A 53 -15.78 5.67 -2.58
C HIS A 53 -16.25 6.71 -1.56
N ASP A 54 -16.56 7.92 -2.01
CA ASP A 54 -16.99 9.02 -1.13
C ASP A 54 -18.04 8.54 -0.10
N ASP A 55 -18.97 7.66 -0.52
CA ASP A 55 -19.97 7.05 0.36
C ASP A 55 -19.38 6.19 1.50
N GLU A 56 -18.34 5.40 1.23
CA GLU A 56 -17.65 4.60 2.26
C GLU A 56 -16.86 5.50 3.22
N PHE A 57 -16.26 6.57 2.69
CA PHE A 57 -15.56 7.56 3.50
C PHE A 57 -16.52 8.25 4.47
N GLU A 58 -17.68 8.70 3.99
CA GLU A 58 -18.70 9.35 4.83
C GLU A 58 -19.20 8.42 5.94
N ILE A 59 -19.44 7.14 5.63
CA ILE A 59 -19.84 6.14 6.65
C ILE A 59 -18.77 5.99 7.74
N ILE A 60 -17.49 5.93 7.35
CA ILE A 60 -16.37 5.81 8.30
C ILE A 60 -16.21 7.10 9.12
N ALA A 61 -16.38 8.26 8.49
CA ALA A 61 -16.28 9.56 9.13
C ALA A 61 -17.40 9.75 10.17
N ASP A 62 -18.63 9.40 9.84
CA ASP A 62 -19.77 9.43 10.75
C ASP A 62 -19.54 8.48 11.93
N GLN A 63 -19.09 7.26 11.67
CA GLN A 63 -18.79 6.30 12.74
C GLN A 63 -17.68 6.80 13.68
N LEU A 64 -16.64 7.44 13.13
CA LEU A 64 -15.57 8.04 13.94
C LEU A 64 -16.09 9.20 14.80
N ALA A 65 -17.01 10.02 14.28
CA ALA A 65 -17.61 11.11 15.03
C ALA A 65 -18.46 10.60 16.20
N ASP A 66 -19.24 9.54 15.97
CA ASP A 66 -20.03 8.87 17.02
C ASP A 66 -19.14 8.27 18.11
N ASP A 67 -18.07 7.56 17.72
CA ASP A 67 -17.10 6.99 18.66
C ASP A 67 -16.41 8.06 19.50
N PHE A 68 -16.01 9.18 18.87
CA PHE A 68 -15.44 10.32 19.56
C PHE A 68 -16.43 10.93 20.56
N ALA A 69 -17.69 11.14 20.16
CA ALA A 69 -18.73 11.67 21.04
C ALA A 69 -18.98 10.74 22.24
N ALA A 70 -18.92 9.42 22.04
CA ALA A 70 -19.03 8.44 23.11
C ALA A 70 -17.84 8.50 24.10
N CYS A 71 -16.64 8.84 23.62
CA CYS A 71 -15.45 8.93 24.47
C CYS A 71 -15.37 10.23 25.28
N VAL A 72 -15.72 11.38 24.69
CA VAL A 72 -15.57 12.69 25.34
C VAL A 72 -16.80 13.05 26.19
N GLY A 73 -17.95 12.43 25.91
CA GLY A 73 -19.21 12.70 26.60
C GLY A 73 -19.85 14.03 26.20
N SER A 74 -21.13 14.20 26.51
CA SER A 74 -21.92 15.36 26.06
C SER A 74 -21.53 16.71 26.68
N ASP A 75 -20.68 16.71 27.71
CA ASP A 75 -20.23 17.91 28.44
C ASP A 75 -18.82 18.38 28.03
N ALA A 76 -18.34 17.92 26.86
CA ALA A 76 -17.05 18.31 26.31
C ALA A 76 -16.93 19.84 26.19
N LEU A 77 -15.93 20.42 26.84
CA LEU A 77 -15.61 21.84 26.64
C LEU A 77 -15.00 22.03 25.24
N PRO A 78 -15.45 23.03 24.47
CA PRO A 78 -14.86 23.34 23.18
C PRO A 78 -13.39 23.73 23.36
N LEU A 79 -12.55 23.27 22.42
CA LEU A 79 -11.16 23.66 22.37
C LEU A 79 -11.03 25.16 22.05
N SER A 80 -10.01 25.81 22.62
CA SER A 80 -9.71 27.20 22.28
C SER A 80 -9.14 27.30 20.87
N ASP A 81 -9.34 28.45 20.21
CA ASP A 81 -8.77 28.70 18.88
C ASP A 81 -7.26 28.48 18.83
N TYR A 82 -6.56 28.76 19.94
CA TYR A 82 -5.14 28.49 20.08
C TYR A 82 -4.82 27.00 20.08
N ALA A 83 -5.58 26.17 20.81
CA ALA A 83 -5.36 24.73 20.86
C ALA A 83 -5.57 24.04 19.50
N VAL A 84 -6.40 24.61 18.61
CA VAL A 84 -6.63 24.11 17.25
C VAL A 84 -5.70 24.77 16.22
N SER A 85 -4.86 25.72 16.64
CA SER A 85 -3.90 26.37 15.76
C SER A 85 -2.72 25.45 15.44
N ARG A 86 -2.07 25.67 14.28
CA ARG A 86 -0.82 24.98 13.95
C ARG A 86 0.24 25.15 15.05
N GLU A 87 0.35 26.35 15.61
CA GLU A 87 1.33 26.65 16.66
C GLU A 87 1.04 25.85 17.94
N GLY A 88 -0.23 25.80 18.36
CA GLY A 88 -0.65 25.00 19.53
C GLY A 88 -0.49 23.50 19.35
N ILE A 89 -0.75 22.96 18.14
CA ILE A 89 -0.63 21.51 17.87
C ILE A 89 0.84 21.01 17.96
N TYR A 90 1.81 21.85 17.61
CA TYR A 90 3.24 21.48 17.60
C TYR A 90 4.04 22.07 18.76
N GLU A 91 3.41 22.72 19.73
CA GLU A 91 4.10 23.41 20.84
C GLU A 91 5.05 22.47 21.62
N GLU A 92 4.64 21.22 21.83
CA GLU A 92 5.45 20.21 22.53
C GLU A 92 6.37 19.40 21.60
N HIS A 93 6.31 19.64 20.29
CA HIS A 93 7.05 18.91 19.27
C HIS A 93 7.65 19.85 18.19
N PRO A 94 8.67 20.66 18.56
CA PRO A 94 9.33 21.61 17.66
C PRO A 94 10.22 20.96 16.59
#